data_AF-A0A6L5F109-F1
#
_entry.id   AF-A0A6L5F109-F1
#
_cell.length_a   1.000
_cell.length_b   1.000
_cell.length_c   1.000
_cell.angle_alpha   90.00
_cell.angle_beta   90.00
_cell.angle_gamma   90.00
#
_symmetry.space_group_name_H-M   'P 1'
#
loop_
_entity.id
_entity.type
_entity.pdbx_description
1 polymer ?
#
loop_
_entity_poly.entity_id
_entity_poly.type
_entity_poly.pdbx_seq_one_letter_code
_entity_poly.pdbx_strand_id
1 'polypeptide(L)'
;KDAETAYHPSCTAKMGVDDMSVVDPDTMRVHGTQGLRVVDSSAMPYLTNGNIYAPVMMLAEKAADLIKGDTPLPPSTVDYYRHRQQER
;
A
#
# COMPACT_ATOMS: atom_id res chain seq x y z
N LYS A 1 23.19 13.37 17.25
CA LYS A 1 22.69 14.68 16.76
C LYS A 1 22.29 14.61 15.29
N ASP A 2 22.78 13.61 14.55
CA ASP A 2 22.41 13.42 13.15
C ASP A 2 21.42 12.25 13.06
N ALA A 3 20.13 12.57 13.14
CA ALA A 3 19.04 11.64 12.85
C ALA A 3 18.13 12.34 11.85
N GLU A 4 17.88 11.67 10.73
CA GLU A 4 17.00 12.14 9.67
C GLU A 4 15.87 11.13 9.46
N THR A 5 14.72 11.61 9.03
CA THR A 5 13.64 10.73 8.60
C THR A 5 14.05 10.02 7.31
N ALA A 6 13.60 8.78 7.13
CA ALA A 6 13.66 8.10 5.84
C ALA A 6 12.58 8.59 4.86
N TYR A 7 11.84 9.64 5.22
CA TYR A 7 10.74 10.22 4.43
C TYR A 7 9.59 9.22 4.18
N HIS A 8 9.28 8.39 5.17
CA HIS A 8 8.21 7.39 5.12
C HIS A 8 7.07 7.67 6.11
N PRO A 9 6.38 8.83 6.05
CA PRO A 9 5.18 9.04 6.86
C PRO A 9 4.05 8.09 6.42
N SER A 10 3.45 7.40 7.38
CA SER A 10 2.44 6.36 7.13
C SER A 10 1.57 6.11 8.37
N CYS A 11 0.60 5.20 8.23
CA CYS A 11 -0.19 4.60 9.31
C CYS A 11 -1.14 5.53 10.10
N THR A 12 -1.26 6.80 9.73
CA THR A 12 -2.09 7.77 10.46
C THR A 12 -3.60 7.56 10.31
N ALA A 13 -4.02 6.79 9.31
CA ALA A 13 -5.41 6.37 9.08
C ALA A 13 -5.48 4.85 8.89
N LYS A 14 -4.80 4.10 9.78
CA LYS A 14 -4.56 2.67 9.61
C LYS A 14 -5.84 1.88 9.29
N MET A 15 -5.70 0.97 8.34
CA MET A 15 -6.71 -0.07 8.13
C MET A 15 -6.67 -1.10 9.26
N GLY A 16 -7.83 -1.66 9.59
CA GLY A 16 -7.96 -2.78 10.51
C GLY A 16 -9.35 -2.88 11.13
N VAL A 17 -9.45 -3.75 12.13
CA VAL A 17 -10.72 -4.14 12.77
C VAL A 17 -10.79 -3.80 14.26
N ASP A 18 -9.79 -3.09 14.77
CA ASP A 18 -9.78 -2.63 16.17
C ASP A 18 -10.39 -1.22 16.31
N ASP A 19 -10.68 -0.82 17.55
CA ASP A 19 -11.36 0.44 17.87
C ASP A 19 -10.59 1.70 17.41
N MET A 20 -9.29 1.59 17.15
CA MET A 20 -8.43 2.67 16.68
C MET A 20 -8.25 2.68 15.15
N SER A 21 -8.85 1.73 14.43
CA SER A 21 -8.77 1.68 12.98
C SER A 21 -9.69 2.72 12.32
N VAL A 22 -9.20 3.33 11.24
CA VAL A 22 -9.93 4.35 10.48
C VAL A 22 -10.53 3.75 9.21
N VAL A 23 -9.85 2.77 8.62
CA VAL A 23 -10.21 2.17 7.33
C VAL A 23 -10.58 0.69 7.51
N ASP A 24 -11.65 0.26 6.86
CA ASP A 24 -12.02 -1.15 6.73
C ASP A 24 -11.09 -1.85 5.72
N PRO A 25 -10.33 -2.88 6.10
CA PRO A 25 -9.36 -3.55 5.21
C PRO A 25 -10.01 -4.28 4.03
N ASP A 26 -11.28 -4.70 4.12
CA ASP A 26 -11.94 -5.46 3.07
C ASP A 26 -12.53 -4.56 1.98
N THR A 27 -12.87 -3.32 2.33
CA THR A 27 -13.57 -2.38 1.42
C THR A 27 -12.80 -1.11 1.11
N MET A 28 -11.71 -0.86 1.84
CA MET A 28 -10.94 0.39 1.88
C MET A 28 -11.78 1.62 2.25
N ARG A 29 -12.99 1.43 2.80
CA ARG A 29 -13.87 2.52 3.22
C ARG A 29 -13.46 3.05 4.59
N VAL A 30 -13.68 4.34 4.81
CA VAL A 30 -13.55 4.92 6.15
C VAL A 30 -14.72 4.41 7.00
N HIS A 31 -14.40 3.87 8.17
CA HIS A 31 -15.40 3.34 9.11
C HIS A 31 -16.47 4.38 9.43
N GLY A 32 -17.74 3.95 9.44
CA GLY A 32 -18.89 4.83 9.70
C GLY A 32 -19.30 5.75 8.55
N THR A 33 -18.64 5.67 7.38
CA THR A 33 -18.98 6.49 6.21
C THR A 33 -19.45 5.66 5.02
N GLN A 34 -20.15 6.32 4.10
CA GLN A 34 -20.50 5.76 2.80
C GLN A 34 -19.82 6.58 1.71
N GLY A 35 -19.20 5.91 0.74
CA GLY A 35 -18.61 6.56 -0.43
C GLY A 35 -17.23 7.20 -0.23
N LEU A 36 -16.68 7.21 0.99
CA LEU A 36 -15.33 7.73 1.28
C LEU A 36 -14.32 6.60 1.49
N ARG A 37 -13.12 6.74 0.91
CA ARG A 37 -12.01 5.78 1.01
C ARG A 37 -10.69 6.52 1.19
N VAL A 38 -9.73 5.85 1.82
CA VAL A 38 -8.33 6.31 1.95
C VAL A 38 -7.43 5.26 1.32
N VAL A 39 -6.64 5.67 0.34
CA VAL A 39 -5.82 4.77 -0.49
C VAL A 39 -4.43 5.38 -0.69
N ASP A 40 -3.65 5.38 0.39
CA ASP A 40 -2.27 5.86 0.41
C ASP A 40 -1.50 5.21 1.59
N SER A 41 -0.29 5.72 1.91
CA SER A 41 0.53 5.20 3.01
C SER A 41 -0.12 5.36 4.38
N SER A 42 -1.06 6.29 4.57
CA SER A 42 -1.73 6.47 5.86
C SER A 42 -2.61 5.28 6.23
N ALA A 43 -3.13 4.55 5.23
CA ALA A 43 -3.94 3.36 5.43
C ALA A 43 -3.13 2.12 5.86
N MET A 44 -1.80 2.15 5.72
CA MET A 44 -0.97 1.02 6.14
C MET A 44 -1.12 0.74 7.65
N PRO A 45 -1.25 -0.53 8.09
CA PRO A 45 -1.37 -0.84 9.51
C PRO A 45 -0.05 -0.71 10.26
N TYR A 46 1.07 -0.91 9.56
CA TYR A 46 2.43 -0.78 10.07
C TYR A 46 3.38 -0.44 8.92
N LEU A 47 4.53 0.15 9.26
CA LEU A 47 5.57 0.49 8.29
C LEU A 47 6.28 -0.79 7.80
N THR A 48 6.47 -0.93 6.49
CA THR A 48 7.24 -2.05 5.94
C THR A 48 8.73 -1.92 6.22
N ASN A 49 9.46 -3.04 6.27
CA ASN A 49 10.92 -3.06 6.39
C ASN A 49 11.58 -2.69 5.05
N GLY A 50 11.55 -1.40 4.68
CA GLY A 50 12.15 -0.88 3.45
C GLY A 50 11.48 0.41 2.94
N ASN A 51 11.86 0.83 1.72
CA ASN A 51 11.24 1.98 1.05
C ASN A 51 9.77 1.72 0.73
N ILE A 52 8.89 2.67 1.07
CA ILE A 52 7.44 2.45 1.04
C ILE A 52 6.79 2.72 -0.32
N TYR A 53 7.52 3.19 -1.32
CA TYR A 53 6.95 3.48 -2.65
C TYR A 53 6.25 2.26 -3.26
N ALA A 54 6.93 1.11 -3.33
CA ALA A 54 6.36 -0.10 -3.91
C ALA A 54 5.17 -0.66 -3.07
N PRO A 55 5.25 -0.70 -1.72
CA PRO A 55 4.08 -1.00 -0.88
C PRO A 55 2.87 -0.07 -1.09
N VAL A 56 3.08 1.24 -1.25
CA VAL A 56 1.98 2.19 -1.53
C VAL A 56 1.32 1.87 -2.87
N MET A 57 2.13 1.63 -3.91
CA MET A 57 1.62 1.24 -5.23
C MET A 57 0.81 -0.06 -5.15
N MET A 58 1.32 -1.08 -4.44
CA MET A 58 0.63 -2.35 -4.27
C MET A 58 -0.72 -2.19 -3.54
N LEU A 59 -0.76 -1.37 -2.48
CA LEU A 59 -2.01 -1.04 -1.78
C LEU A 59 -3.00 -0.35 -2.72
N ALA A 60 -2.54 0.61 -3.52
CA ALA A 60 -3.38 1.35 -4.45
C ALA A 60 -3.97 0.46 -5.55
N GLU A 61 -3.17 -0.43 -6.14
CA GLU A 61 -3.64 -1.40 -7.14
C GLU A 61 -4.70 -2.35 -6.54
N LYS A 62 -4.42 -2.90 -5.35
CA LYS A 62 -5.38 -3.76 -4.65
C LYS A 62 -6.70 -3.04 -4.34
N ALA A 63 -6.61 -1.78 -3.90
CA ALA A 63 -7.78 -0.97 -3.63
C ALA A 63 -8.56 -0.65 -4.91
N ALA A 64 -7.89 -0.44 -6.04
CA ALA A 64 -8.55 -0.21 -7.33
C ALA A 64 -9.41 -1.42 -7.74
N ASP A 65 -8.88 -2.64 -7.57
CA ASP A 65 -9.63 -3.88 -7.80
C ASP A 65 -10.85 -3.96 -6.88
N LEU A 66 -10.69 -3.70 -5.57
CA LEU A 66 -11.80 -3.70 -4.60
C LEU A 66 -12.88 -2.65 -4.93
N ILE A 67 -12.48 -1.48 -5.42
CA ILE A 67 -13.39 -0.38 -5.77
C ILE A 67 -14.20 -0.72 -7.02
N LYS A 68 -13.57 -1.33 -8.03
CA LYS A 68 -14.21 -1.71 -9.28
C LYS A 68 -14.96 -3.05 -9.20
N GLY A 69 -14.63 -3.88 -8.22
CA GLY A 69 -15.09 -5.27 -8.15
C GLY A 69 -14.34 -6.18 -9.12
N ASP A 70 -13.12 -5.81 -9.49
CA ASP A 70 -12.29 -6.55 -10.44
C ASP A 70 -11.51 -7.67 -9.74
N THR A 71 -11.16 -8.71 -10.49
CA THR A 71 -10.21 -9.74 -10.04
C THR A 71 -8.80 -9.31 -10.43
N PRO A 72 -7.80 -9.39 -9.51
CA PRO A 72 -6.43 -9.03 -9.83
C PRO A 72 -5.91 -9.76 -11.06
N LEU A 73 -5.17 -9.06 -11.91
CA LEU A 73 -4.53 -9.64 -13.08
C LEU A 73 -3.55 -10.76 -12.67
N PRO A 74 -3.35 -11.78 -13.53
CA PRO A 74 -2.31 -12.76 -13.30
C PRO A 74 -0.92 -12.10 -13.31
N PRO A 75 0.10 -12.72 -12.67
CA PRO A 75 1.47 -12.23 -12.71
C PRO A 75 1.96 -12.00 -14.13
N SER A 76 2.58 -10.84 -14.36
CA SER A 76 3.16 -10.50 -15.67
C SER A 76 4.52 -11.17 -15.87
N THR A 77 4.71 -11.83 -17.01
CA THR A 77 5.98 -12.46 -17.41
C THR A 77 6.75 -11.63 -18.44
N VAL A 78 6.54 -10.31 -18.46
CA VAL A 78 7.23 -9.42 -19.40
C VAL A 78 8.73 -9.36 -19.12
N ASP A 79 9.51 -9.20 -20.19
CA ASP A 79 10.93 -8.93 -20.06
C ASP A 79 11.16 -7.60 -19.36
N TYR A 80 12.18 -7.55 -18.50
CA TYR A 80 12.63 -6.33 -17.83
C TYR A 80 14.14 -6.19 -17.97
N TYR A 81 14.61 -4.95 -17.90
CA TYR A 81 16.04 -4.67 -17.98
C TYR A 81 16.79 -5.38 -16.85
N ARG A 82 17.73 -6.24 -17.22
CA ARG A 82 18.72 -6.80 -16.31
C ARG A 82 20.05 -6.13 -16.60
N HIS A 83 20.58 -5.39 -15.63
CA HIS A 83 21.95 -4.90 -15.75
C HIS A 83 22.88 -6.09 -15.94
N ARG A 84 23.80 -6.00 -16.92
CA ARG A 84 24.73 -7.09 -17.28
C ARG A 84 25.32 -7.67 -16.00
N GLN A 85 25.08 -8.95 -15.74
CA GLN A 85 25.92 -9.69 -14.81
C GLN A 85 27.32 -9.67 -15.41
N GLN A 86 28.22 -8.84 -14.88
CA GLN A 86 29.64 -9.07 -15.12
C GLN A 86 29.91 -10.48 -14.61
N GLU A 87 30.28 -11.38 -15.52
CA GLU A 87 30.84 -12.67 -15.18
C GLU A 87 31.97 -12.40 -14.18
N ARG A 88 31.78 -12.91 -12.97
CA ARG A 88 32.81 -12.90 -11.92
C ARG A 88 33.89 -13.90 -12.25
#